data_AF-A0A957DUJ4-F1
#
_entry.id   AF-A0A957DUJ4-F1
#
_cell.length_a   1.000
_cell.length_b   1.000
_cell.length_c   1.000
_cell.angle_alpha   90.00
_cell.angle_beta   90.00
_cell.angle_gamma   90.00
#
_symmetry.space_group_name_H-M   'P 1'
#
loop_
_entity.id
_entity.type
_entity.pdbx_description
1 polymer ?
#
loop_
_entity_poly.entity_id
_entity_poly.type
_entity_poly.pdbx_seq_one_letter_code
_entity_poly.pdbx_strand_id
1 'polypeptide(L)' 'MFRKNEAHRQPPLLSPVRLLPEKQRQRLDTSWAGVFYRDFFSRLDETIFAVLYAEATSRPNIPVNVLVSLDFLKAG' A
#
# COMPACT_ATOMS: atom_id res chain seq x y z
N MET A 1 -5.61 17.47 -5.62
CA MET A 1 -5.94 16.57 -6.74
C MET A 1 -5.73 15.10 -6.38
N PHE A 2 -6.63 14.23 -6.82
CA PHE A 2 -6.52 12.79 -6.65
C PHE A 2 -5.38 12.21 -7.49
N ARG A 3 -4.63 11.27 -6.91
CA ARG A 3 -3.61 10.49 -7.61
C ARG A 3 -3.59 9.09 -7.01
N LYS A 4 -3.83 8.08 -7.85
CA LYS A 4 -3.70 6.68 -7.48
C LYS A 4 -2.27 6.37 -7.04
N ASN A 5 -2.12 5.63 -5.95
CA ASN A 5 -0.83 5.24 -5.42
C ASN A 5 -0.29 4.02 -6.15
N GLU A 6 0.65 4.26 -7.05
CA GLU A 6 1.40 3.22 -7.77
C GLU A 6 2.85 3.10 -7.24
N ALA A 7 3.26 3.97 -6.31
CA ALA A 7 4.63 4.05 -5.80
C ALA A 7 5.03 2.77 -5.03
N HIS A 8 4.08 2.08 -4.41
CA HIS A 8 4.33 0.84 -3.68
C HIS A 8 4.90 -0.30 -4.55
N ARG A 9 4.74 -0.25 -5.88
CA ARG A 9 5.32 -1.24 -6.80
C ARG A 9 6.84 -1.14 -6.90
N GLN A 10 7.39 0.02 -6.60
CA GLN A 10 8.83 0.25 -6.58
C GLN A 10 9.31 0.33 -5.13
N PRO A 11 9.89 -0.76 -4.58
CA PRO A 11 10.46 -0.71 -3.26
C PRO A 11 11.65 0.27 -3.23
N PRO A 12 11.92 0.92 -2.08
CA PRO A 12 13.11 1.75 -1.91
C PRO A 12 14.40 0.99 -2.25
N LEU A 13 15.40 1.71 -2.76
CA LEU A 13 16.72 1.15 -3.07
C LEU A 13 17.30 0.39 -1.86
N LEU A 14 17.20 0.98 -0.68
CA LEU A 14 17.66 0.42 0.59
C LEU A 14 16.52 -0.24 1.38
N SER A 15 15.69 -1.05 0.70
CA SER A 15 14.61 -1.78 1.37
C SER A 15 15.17 -2.88 2.29
N PRO A 16 14.80 -2.92 3.57
CA PRO A 16 15.27 -3.96 4.49
C PRO A 16 14.77 -5.35 4.06
N VAL A 17 13.65 -5.44 3.36
CA VAL A 17 13.11 -6.70 2.82
C VAL A 17 14.10 -7.34 1.82
N ARG A 18 14.81 -6.52 1.04
CA ARG A 18 15.83 -7.02 0.09
C ARG A 18 17.06 -7.57 0.81
N LEU A 19 17.34 -7.10 2.03
CA LEU A 19 18.46 -7.54 2.86
C LEU A 19 18.16 -8.83 3.65
N LEU A 20 16.91 -9.27 3.68
CA LEU A 20 16.53 -10.51 4.35
C LEU A 20 17.16 -11.74 3.65
N PRO A 21 17.61 -12.75 4.41
CA PRO A 21 17.95 -14.06 3.87
C PRO A 21 16.79 -14.68 3.09
N GLU A 22 17.10 -15.48 2.07
CA GLU A 22 16.11 -16.04 1.15
C GLU A 22 14.96 -16.76 1.86
N LYS A 23 15.27 -17.60 2.85
CA LYS A 23 14.27 -18.32 3.66
C LYS A 23 13.30 -17.37 4.38
N GLN A 24 13.78 -16.22 4.84
CA GLN A 24 12.94 -15.23 5.52
C GLN A 24 12.09 -14.44 4.53
N ARG A 25 12.62 -14.10 3.35
CA ARG A 25 11.84 -13.48 2.27
C ARG A 25 10.69 -14.37 1.83
N GLN A 26 10.97 -15.65 1.53
CA GLN A 26 9.93 -16.61 1.14
C GLN A 26 8.86 -16.77 2.22
N ARG A 27 9.27 -16.81 3.50
CA ARG A 27 8.33 -16.86 4.62
C ARG A 27 7.47 -15.60 4.70
N LEU A 28 8.02 -14.41 4.45
CA LEU A 28 7.26 -13.16 4.42
C LEU A 28 6.27 -13.15 3.24
N ASP A 29 6.72 -13.52 2.04
CA ASP A 29 5.90 -13.51 0.82
C ASP A 29 4.73 -14.50 0.87
N THR A 30 4.92 -15.64 1.53
CA THR A 30 3.89 -16.68 1.75
C THR A 30 3.08 -16.46 3.02
N SER A 31 3.48 -15.52 3.89
CA SER A 31 2.72 -15.19 5.09
C SER A 31 1.40 -14.48 4.75
N TRP A 32 0.53 -14.36 5.75
CA TRP A 32 -0.66 -13.52 5.67
C TRP A 32 -0.35 -12.08 5.21
N ALA A 33 0.79 -11.51 5.59
CA ALA A 33 1.16 -10.15 5.16
C ALA A 33 1.40 -10.06 3.64
N GLY A 34 2.03 -11.08 3.05
CA GLY A 34 2.25 -11.15 1.61
C GLY A 34 0.94 -11.33 0.84
N VAL A 35 0.02 -12.16 1.35
CA VAL A 35 -1.34 -12.32 0.82
C VAL A 35 -2.11 -11.01 0.90
N PHE A 36 -2.13 -10.36 2.07
CA PHE A 36 -2.79 -9.08 2.28
C PHE A 36 -2.28 -8.00 1.30
N TYR A 37 -0.96 -7.92 1.11
CA TYR A 37 -0.38 -6.97 0.17
C TYR A 37 -0.83 -7.20 -1.29
N ARG A 38 -0.77 -8.44 -1.78
CA ARG A 38 -1.08 -8.76 -3.19
C ARG A 38 -2.57 -8.76 -3.50
N ASP A 39 -3.38 -9.23 -2.57
CA ASP A 39 -4.78 -9.57 -2.85
C ASP A 39 -5.76 -8.51 -2.32
N PHE A 40 -5.35 -7.72 -1.33
CA PHE A 40 -6.13 -6.60 -0.80
C PHE A 40 -5.50 -5.24 -1.14
N PHE A 41 -4.33 -4.92 -0.54
CA PHE A 41 -3.71 -3.59 -0.64
C PHE A 41 -3.46 -3.15 -2.09
N SER A 42 -2.87 -4.02 -2.91
CA SER A 42 -2.47 -3.70 -4.30
C SER A 42 -3.63 -3.65 -5.28
N ARG A 43 -4.79 -4.19 -4.92
CA ARG A 43 -5.98 -4.30 -5.78
C ARG A 43 -7.08 -3.32 -5.39
N LEU A 44 -6.88 -2.55 -4.33
CA LEU A 44 -7.86 -1.59 -3.86
C LEU A 44 -8.12 -0.51 -4.93
N ASP A 45 -9.39 -0.35 -5.30
CA ASP A 45 -9.81 0.71 -6.20
C ASP A 45 -9.90 2.04 -5.44
N GLU A 46 -8.85 2.85 -5.55
CA GLU A 46 -8.80 4.17 -4.91
C GLU A 46 -9.71 5.20 -5.60
N THR A 47 -10.20 4.93 -6.83
CA THR A 47 -10.90 5.94 -7.64
C THR A 47 -12.26 6.32 -7.06
N ILE A 48 -12.92 5.43 -6.33
CA ILE A 48 -14.18 5.71 -5.64
C ILE A 48 -14.06 6.83 -4.60
N PHE A 49 -12.85 7.10 -4.11
CA PHE A 49 -12.56 8.17 -3.14
C PHE A 49 -12.11 9.47 -3.80
N ALA A 50 -12.03 9.53 -5.14
CA ALA A 50 -11.55 10.73 -5.85
C ALA A 50 -12.41 11.96 -5.56
N VAL A 51 -13.72 11.78 -5.30
CA VAL A 51 -14.66 12.85 -4.93
C VAL A 51 -14.28 13.58 -3.62
N LEU A 52 -13.47 12.95 -2.76
CA LEU A 52 -13.01 13.54 -1.50
C LEU A 52 -11.81 14.48 -1.69
N TYR A 53 -11.23 14.55 -2.89
CA TYR A 53 -10.06 15.37 -3.17
C TYR A 53 -10.46 16.75 -3.69
N ALA A 54 -9.85 17.80 -3.13
CA ALA A 54 -9.94 19.14 -3.68
C ALA A 54 -9.20 19.24 -5.03
N GLU A 55 -9.76 20.04 -5.94
CA GLU A 55 -9.13 20.39 -7.23
C GLU A 55 -7.98 21.40 -7.06
N ALA A 56 -8.03 22.20 -5.99
CA ALA A 56 -6.97 23.15 -5.66
C ALA A 56 -5.66 22.44 -5.25
N THR A 57 -4.55 23.13 -5.46
CA THR A 57 -3.23 22.69 -5.00
C THR A 57 -3.14 22.80 -3.47
N SER A 58 -2.95 21.66 -2.82
CA SER A 58 -2.79 21.54 -1.37
C SER A 58 -1.60 20.63 -1.03
N ARG A 59 -1.33 20.44 0.27
CA ARG A 59 -0.41 19.37 0.71
C ARG A 59 -0.89 18.01 0.18
N PRO A 60 0.04 17.12 -0.20
CA PRO A 60 -0.32 15.80 -0.70
C PRO A 60 -0.98 14.98 0.42
N ASN A 61 -2.10 14.34 0.08
CA ASN A 61 -2.79 13.42 0.98
C ASN A 61 -2.04 12.09 1.08
N ILE A 62 -2.21 11.39 2.20
CA ILE A 62 -1.82 9.98 2.32
C ILE A 62 -2.64 9.16 1.31
N PRO A 63 -2.03 8.19 0.60
CA PRO A 63 -2.74 7.27 -0.28
C PRO A 63 -3.94 6.58 0.38
N VAL A 64 -5.02 6.42 -0.38
CA VAL A 64 -6.25 5.80 0.12
C VAL A 64 -6.02 4.32 0.41
N ASN A 65 -5.28 3.62 -0.45
CA ASN A 65 -4.95 2.21 -0.21
C ASN A 65 -4.19 1.99 1.09
N VAL A 66 -3.38 2.97 1.55
CA VAL A 66 -2.73 2.95 2.86
C VAL A 66 -3.75 3.15 3.98
N LEU A 67 -4.58 4.20 3.89
CA LEU A 67 -5.56 4.52 4.94
C LEU A 67 -6.57 3.38 5.16
N VAL A 68 -7.17 2.87 4.09
CA VAL A 68 -8.17 1.79 4.18
C VAL A 68 -7.52 0.49 4.66
N SER A 69 -6.30 0.19 4.20
CA SER A 69 -5.59 -0.99 4.68
C SER A 69 -5.28 -0.91 6.17
N LEU A 70 -4.85 0.26 6.67
CA LEU A 70 -4.62 0.44 8.11
C LEU A 70 -5.91 0.30 8.92
N ASP A 71 -7.04 0.80 8.41
CA ASP A 71 -8.33 0.66 9.07
C ASP A 71 -8.77 -0.83 9.13
N PHE A 72 -8.58 -1.57 8.04
CA PHE A 72 -8.86 -3.01 8.01
C PHE A 72 -7.93 -3.80 8.95
N LEU A 73 -6.64 -3.46 8.98
CA LEU A 73 -5.67 -4.09 9.88
C LEU A 73 -5.98 -3.83 11.36
N LYS A 74 -6.57 -2.67 11.69
CA LYS A 74 -7.00 -2.32 13.05
C LYS A 74 -8.29 -3.06 13.46
N ALA A 75 -9.18 -3.33 12.51
CA ALA A 75 -10.49 -3.90 12.78
C ALA A 75 -10.46 -5.42 13.08
N GLY A 76 -9.38 -6.12 12.70
CA GLY A 76 -9.13 -7.53 13.02
C GLY A 76 -8.37 -7.70 14.33
#